data_AF-A0A958WR70-F1
#
_entry.id   AF-A0A958WR70-F1
#
_cell.length_a   1.000
_cell.length_b   1.000
_cell.length_c   1.000
_cell.angle_alpha   90.00
_cell.angle_beta   90.00
_cell.angle_gamma   90.00
#
_symmetry.space_group_name_H-M   'P 1'
#
loop_
_entity.id
_entity.type
_entity.pdbx_description
1 polymer ?
#
loop_
_entity_poly.entity_id
_entity_poly.type
_entity_poly.pdbx_seq_one_letter_code
_entity_poly.pdbx_strand_id
1 'polypeptide(L)'
;LKRADRILADIKELEDKGNSANYVLTSTQAYADYLNSLSYEEVLPHVYLNYMAIMFGGQMIKKKVPSTGNMYEFDDVKEVIQSIREVQKDEWAEEVNKGFDFNIAMFEELETECTSGKLTSTV
;
A
#
# COMPACT_ATOMS: atom_id res chain seq x y z
N LEU A 1 -11.11 8.38 1.24
CA LEU A 1 -10.04 7.58 0.59
C LEU A 1 -8.63 7.98 1.04
N LYS A 2 -8.17 9.22 0.87
CA LYS A 2 -6.78 9.65 1.16
C LYS A 2 -6.15 8.99 2.40
N ARG A 3 -4.99 8.34 2.23
CA ARG A 3 -4.25 7.63 3.29
C ARG A 3 -2.96 8.30 3.74
N ALA A 4 -2.44 9.28 2.98
CA ALA A 4 -1.11 9.84 3.18
C ALA A 4 -0.88 10.30 4.63
N ASP A 5 -1.79 11.08 5.20
CA ASP A 5 -1.66 11.60 6.57
C ASP A 5 -1.68 10.46 7.62
N ARG A 6 -2.50 9.43 7.40
CA ARG A 6 -2.59 8.26 8.30
C ARG A 6 -1.33 7.40 8.21
N ILE A 7 -0.80 7.20 7.00
CA ILE A 7 0.47 6.50 6.77
C ILE A 7 1.62 7.29 7.41
N LEU A 8 1.65 8.61 7.26
CA LEU A 8 2.68 9.46 7.87
C LEU A 8 2.64 9.40 9.39
N ALA A 9 1.46 9.35 10.00
CA ALA A 9 1.31 9.15 11.43
C ALA A 9 1.87 7.78 11.88
N ASP A 10 1.59 6.71 11.13
CA ASP A 10 2.15 5.39 11.41
C ASP A 10 3.68 5.37 11.24
N ILE A 11 4.23 6.00 10.20
CA ILE A 11 5.68 6.12 9.99
C ILE A 11 6.33 6.85 11.16
N LYS A 12 5.76 7.99 11.58
CA LYS A 12 6.27 8.76 12.72
C LYS A 12 6.28 7.93 14.00
N GLU A 13 5.23 7.16 14.26
CA GLU A 13 5.18 6.27 15.43
C GLU A 13 6.29 5.21 15.38
N LEU A 14 6.59 4.66 14.21
CA LEU A 14 7.68 3.70 14.02
C LEU A 14 9.05 4.33 14.23
N GLU A 15 9.27 5.54 13.70
CA GLU A 15 10.50 6.32 13.88
C GLU A 15 10.73 6.64 15.37
N ASP A 16 9.70 7.08 16.08
CA ASP A 16 9.76 7.37 17.52
C ASP A 16 10.08 6.11 18.35
N LYS A 17 9.80 4.91 17.80
CA LYS A 17 10.19 3.59 18.36
C LYS A 17 11.57 3.11 17.88
N GLY A 18 12.33 3.92 17.15
CA GLY A 18 13.66 3.59 16.63
C GLY A 18 13.66 2.77 15.33
N ASN A 19 12.51 2.63 14.66
CA ASN A 19 12.39 1.95 13.38
C ASN A 19 12.34 2.98 12.25
N SER A 20 13.50 3.32 11.69
CA SER A 20 13.62 4.27 10.58
C SER A 20 14.14 3.57 9.33
N ALA A 21 13.59 3.95 8.18
CA ALA A 21 14.10 3.56 6.87
C ALA A 21 14.89 4.74 6.27
N ASN A 22 16.08 4.47 5.73
CA ASN A 22 16.96 5.52 5.19
C ASN A 22 16.87 5.65 3.65
N TYR A 23 16.05 4.84 3.00
CA TYR A 23 15.93 4.80 1.54
C TYR A 23 14.57 4.25 1.11
N VAL A 24 14.20 4.57 -0.12
CA VAL A 24 13.04 4.00 -0.82
C VAL A 24 13.54 2.88 -1.73
N LEU A 25 12.83 1.76 -1.73
CA LEU A 25 13.15 0.60 -2.58
C LEU A 25 12.89 0.88 -4.05
N THR A 26 13.62 0.20 -4.94
CA THR A 26 13.55 0.47 -6.38
C THR A 26 12.18 0.10 -6.94
N SER A 27 11.61 -1.03 -6.50
CA SER A 27 10.25 -1.47 -6.86
C SER A 27 9.18 -0.49 -6.39
N THR A 28 9.34 0.09 -5.19
CA THR A 28 8.42 1.11 -4.66
C THR A 28 8.46 2.36 -5.52
N GLN A 29 9.65 2.84 -5.87
CA GLN A 29 9.80 3.99 -6.76
C GLN A 29 9.23 3.70 -8.16
N ALA A 30 9.48 2.51 -8.71
CA ALA A 30 8.96 2.11 -10.02
C ALA A 30 7.43 2.12 -10.07
N TYR A 31 6.76 1.64 -9.01
CA TYR A 31 5.29 1.68 -8.98
C TYR A 31 4.78 3.10 -8.76
N ALA A 32 5.42 3.91 -7.91
CA ALA A 32 5.06 5.31 -7.72
C ALA A 32 5.20 6.11 -9.04
N ASP A 33 6.28 5.92 -9.78
CA ASP A 33 6.52 6.54 -11.08
C ASP A 33 5.48 6.11 -12.11
N TYR A 34 5.15 4.82 -12.13
CA TYR A 34 4.10 4.30 -12.99
C TYR A 34 2.75 4.97 -12.69
N LEU A 35 2.32 4.99 -11.43
CA LEU A 35 1.06 5.62 -11.02
C LEU A 35 1.04 7.13 -11.35
N ASN A 36 2.17 7.82 -11.21
CA ASN A 36 2.28 9.24 -11.56
C ASN A 36 2.24 9.51 -13.07
N SER A 37 2.51 8.49 -13.90
CA SER A 37 2.41 8.61 -15.36
C SER A 37 0.99 8.43 -15.90
N LEU A 38 0.08 7.91 -15.09
CA LEU A 38 -1.30 7.61 -15.47
C LEU A 38 -2.20 8.85 -15.35
N SER A 39 -3.20 8.92 -16.23
CA SER A 39 -4.33 9.84 -16.06
C SER A 39 -5.23 9.45 -14.89
N TYR A 40 -6.19 10.31 -14.57
CA TYR A 40 -7.16 10.04 -13.52
C TYR A 40 -7.96 8.77 -13.79
N GLU A 41 -8.40 8.55 -15.03
CA GLU A 41 -9.18 7.38 -15.42
C GLU A 41 -8.34 6.08 -15.38
N GLU A 42 -7.08 6.17 -15.81
CA GLU A 42 -6.15 5.04 -15.86
C GLU A 42 -5.66 4.60 -14.49
N VAL A 43 -5.67 5.48 -13.48
CA VAL A 43 -5.25 5.12 -12.11
C VAL A 43 -6.37 4.45 -11.29
N LEU A 44 -7.65 4.56 -11.71
CA LEU A 44 -8.79 3.98 -10.98
C LEU A 44 -8.69 2.45 -10.74
N PRO A 45 -8.21 1.62 -11.68
CA PRO A 45 -7.94 0.20 -11.42
C PRO A 45 -6.99 -0.03 -10.23
N HIS A 46 -5.98 0.83 -10.07
CA HIS A 46 -5.04 0.76 -8.95
C HIS A 46 -5.65 1.26 -7.65
N VAL A 47 -6.54 2.25 -7.71
CA VAL A 47 -7.34 2.66 -6.55
C VAL A 47 -8.22 1.48 -6.11
N TYR A 48 -8.93 0.83 -7.03
CA TYR A 48 -9.70 -0.38 -6.74
C TYR A 48 -8.83 -1.46 -6.09
N LEU A 49 -7.73 -1.85 -6.73
CA LEU A 49 -6.83 -2.90 -6.26
C LEU A 49 -6.34 -2.63 -4.82
N ASN A 50 -5.72 -1.47 -4.60
CA ASN A 50 -5.06 -1.17 -3.34
C ASN A 50 -6.06 -0.94 -2.19
N TYR A 51 -7.13 -0.19 -2.43
CA TYR A 51 -8.09 0.11 -1.36
C TYR A 51 -8.94 -1.10 -0.98
N MET A 52 -9.31 -1.95 -1.95
CA MET A 52 -10.00 -3.21 -1.64
C MET A 52 -9.09 -4.13 -0.82
N ALA A 53 -7.79 -4.23 -1.16
CA ALA A 53 -6.85 -5.02 -0.37
C ALA A 53 -6.75 -4.53 1.09
N ILE A 54 -6.63 -3.22 1.33
CA ILE A 54 -6.54 -2.65 2.69
C ILE A 54 -7.85 -2.87 3.47
N MET A 55 -9.01 -2.69 2.84
CA MET A 55 -10.30 -2.83 3.53
C MET A 55 -10.61 -4.28 3.92
N PHE A 56 -10.34 -5.24 3.03
CA PHE A 56 -10.69 -6.66 3.27
C PHE A 56 -9.54 -7.44 3.93
N GLY A 57 -8.34 -7.38 3.35
CA GLY A 57 -7.17 -8.11 3.87
C GLY A 57 -6.46 -7.36 4.99
N GLY A 58 -6.44 -6.03 4.93
CA GLY A 58 -5.68 -5.20 5.85
C GLY A 58 -6.10 -5.30 7.32
N GLN A 59 -7.34 -5.70 7.62
CA GLN A 59 -7.79 -5.89 9.01
C GLN A 59 -7.05 -7.03 9.73
N MET A 60 -6.57 -8.04 8.99
CA MET A 60 -5.72 -9.08 9.55
C MET A 60 -4.29 -8.60 9.77
N ILE A 61 -3.77 -7.78 8.85
CA ILE A 61 -2.42 -7.20 8.90
C ILE A 61 -2.32 -6.16 10.03
N LYS A 62 -3.34 -5.32 10.22
CA LYS A 62 -3.42 -4.32 11.28
C LYS A 62 -3.14 -4.88 12.68
N LYS A 63 -3.53 -6.13 12.95
CA LYS A 63 -3.28 -6.80 14.24
C LYS A 63 -1.82 -7.22 14.45
N LYS A 64 -0.98 -7.09 13.42
CA LYS A 64 0.41 -7.57 13.38
C LYS A 64 1.42 -6.44 13.21
N VAL A 65 0.99 -5.27 12.75
CA VAL A 65 1.90 -4.13 12.58
C VAL A 65 2.33 -3.58 13.96
N PRO A 66 3.58 -3.08 14.08
CA PRO A 66 4.08 -2.51 15.32
C PRO A 66 3.63 -1.06 15.58
N SER A 67 2.95 -0.41 14.63
CA SER A 67 2.29 0.89 14.79
C SER A 67 0.82 0.72 15.19
N THR A 68 0.13 1.84 15.41
CA THR A 68 -1.32 1.89 15.62
C THR A 68 -2.10 1.34 14.41
N GLY A 69 -1.51 1.41 13.21
CA GLY A 69 -2.12 0.89 11.98
C GLY A 69 -3.24 1.80 11.47
N ASN A 70 -3.05 3.12 11.56
CA ASN A 70 -3.99 4.14 11.08
C ASN A 70 -4.29 3.99 9.57
N MET A 71 -3.35 3.49 8.77
CA MET A 71 -3.54 3.18 7.35
C MET A 71 -4.78 2.30 7.10
N TYR A 72 -5.10 1.38 8.01
CA TYR A 72 -6.16 0.38 7.89
C TYR A 72 -7.52 0.85 8.45
N GLU A 73 -7.56 2.01 9.12
CA GLU A 73 -8.81 2.54 9.67
C GLU A 73 -9.61 3.25 8.58
N PHE A 74 -10.93 3.11 8.57
CA PHE A 74 -11.84 3.83 7.67
C PHE A 74 -13.06 4.27 8.45
N ASP A 75 -13.51 5.50 8.22
CA ASP A 75 -14.60 6.09 9.00
C ASP A 75 -15.96 5.50 8.56
N ASP A 76 -16.18 5.39 7.25
CA ASP A 76 -17.30 4.64 6.65
C ASP A 76 -16.79 3.69 5.55
N VAL A 77 -16.50 2.44 5.94
CA VAL A 77 -16.04 1.40 5.01
C VAL A 77 -17.07 1.11 3.92
N LYS A 78 -18.38 1.18 4.23
CA LYS A 78 -19.44 0.81 3.28
C LYS A 78 -19.54 1.84 2.17
N GLU A 79 -19.56 3.12 2.53
CA GLU A 79 -19.57 4.22 1.56
C GLU A 79 -18.33 4.18 0.67
N VAL A 80 -17.16 3.92 1.24
CA VAL A 80 -15.92 3.81 0.49
C VAL A 80 -15.97 2.66 -0.52
N ILE A 81 -16.38 1.46 -0.10
CA ILE A 81 -16.53 0.31 -1.01
C ILE A 81 -17.52 0.64 -2.15
N GLN A 82 -18.65 1.25 -1.79
CA GLN A 82 -19.68 1.60 -2.75
C GLN A 82 -19.16 2.58 -3.82
N SER A 83 -18.46 3.65 -3.39
CA SER A 83 -17.88 4.64 -4.31
C SER A 83 -16.87 4.05 -5.30
N ILE A 84 -16.10 3.03 -4.88
CA ILE A 84 -15.15 2.34 -5.74
C ILE A 84 -15.88 1.41 -6.72
N ARG A 85 -16.90 0.68 -6.25
CA ARG A 85 -17.66 -0.26 -7.09
C ARG A 85 -18.51 0.44 -8.15
N GLU A 86 -18.94 1.67 -7.89
CA GLU A 86 -19.70 2.48 -8.87
C GLU A 86 -18.90 2.83 -10.12
N VAL A 87 -17.58 2.95 -9.99
CA VAL A 87 -16.68 3.27 -11.11
C VAL A 87 -15.98 2.04 -11.68
N GLN A 88 -16.17 0.87 -11.06
CA GLN A 88 -15.54 -0.39 -11.47
C GLN A 88 -16.00 -0.84 -12.85
N LYS A 89 -15.07 -1.37 -13.63
CA LYS A 89 -15.28 -1.88 -14.99
C LYS A 89 -14.62 -3.24 -15.16
N ASP A 90 -15.22 -4.14 -15.94
CA ASP A 90 -14.69 -5.49 -16.17
C ASP A 90 -13.39 -5.45 -16.99
N GLU A 91 -13.23 -4.43 -17.84
CA GLU A 91 -12.06 -4.20 -18.67
C GLU A 91 -10.80 -3.85 -17.86
N TRP A 92 -10.93 -3.57 -16.56
CA TRP A 92 -9.79 -3.30 -15.68
C TRP A 92 -8.93 -4.53 -15.38
N ALA A 93 -9.37 -5.73 -15.75
CA ALA A 93 -8.68 -6.98 -15.40
C ALA A 93 -7.18 -6.97 -15.79
N GLU A 94 -6.84 -6.50 -16.99
CA GLU A 94 -5.44 -6.43 -17.44
C GLU A 94 -4.62 -5.44 -16.61
N GLU A 95 -5.14 -4.24 -16.37
CA GLU A 95 -4.45 -3.20 -15.60
C GLU A 95 -4.32 -3.56 -14.11
N VAL A 96 -5.34 -4.22 -13.55
CA VAL A 96 -5.30 -4.76 -12.19
C VAL A 96 -4.22 -5.85 -12.06
N ASN A 97 -4.07 -6.73 -13.05
CA ASN A 97 -2.99 -7.74 -13.06
C ASN A 97 -1.61 -7.07 -13.06
N LYS A 98 -1.42 -6.01 -13.87
CA LYS A 98 -0.19 -5.21 -13.83
C LYS A 98 0.05 -4.58 -12.46
N GLY A 99 -1.01 -4.09 -11.80
CA GLY A 99 -0.95 -3.63 -10.42
C GLY A 99 -0.53 -4.73 -9.43
N PHE A 100 -0.93 -5.98 -9.65
CA PHE A 100 -0.45 -7.12 -8.86
C PHE A 100 1.03 -7.41 -9.10
N ASP A 101 1.51 -7.33 -10.33
CA ASP A 101 2.94 -7.53 -10.65
C ASP A 101 3.82 -6.53 -9.89
N PHE A 102 3.41 -5.26 -9.81
CA PHE A 102 4.09 -4.26 -8.98
C PHE A 102 4.10 -4.62 -7.50
N ASN A 103 2.96 -5.09 -6.96
CA ASN A 103 2.88 -5.51 -5.57
C ASN A 103 3.78 -6.73 -5.28
N ILE A 104 3.82 -7.70 -6.19
CA ILE A 104 4.68 -8.88 -6.09
C ILE A 104 6.16 -8.45 -6.06
N ALA A 105 6.57 -7.60 -7.00
CA ALA A 105 7.95 -7.10 -7.06
C ALA A 105 8.35 -6.34 -5.78
N MET A 106 7.43 -5.56 -5.18
CA MET A 106 7.69 -4.90 -3.89
C MET A 106 7.89 -5.90 -2.75
N PHE A 107 7.08 -6.96 -2.67
CA PHE A 107 7.24 -7.98 -1.65
C PHE A 107 8.53 -8.81 -1.83
N GLU A 108 8.91 -9.12 -3.07
CA GLU A 108 10.16 -9.82 -3.38
C GLU A 108 11.41 -8.99 -3.00
N GLU A 109 11.41 -7.69 -3.30
CA GLU A 109 12.51 -6.80 -2.90
C GLU A 109 12.57 -6.64 -1.37
N LEU A 110 11.42 -6.51 -0.70
CA LEU A 110 11.36 -6.49 0.77
C LEU A 110 11.92 -7.77 1.40
N GLU A 111 11.54 -8.94 0.89
CA GLU A 111 12.05 -10.23 1.35
C GLU A 111 13.58 -10.31 1.15
N THR A 112 14.07 -9.87 -0.01
CA THR A 112 15.50 -9.82 -0.32
C THR A 112 16.25 -8.93 0.68
N GLU A 113 15.72 -7.75 1.01
CA GLU A 113 16.36 -6.80 1.92
C GLU A 113 16.31 -7.27 3.39
N CYS A 114 15.27 -8.00 3.78
CA CYS A 114 15.15 -8.62 5.10
C CYS A 114 16.11 -9.81 5.27
N THR A 115 16.23 -10.66 4.25
CA THR A 115 17.09 -11.86 4.28
C THR A 115 18.57 -11.54 4.06
N SER A 116 18.90 -10.47 3.33
CA SER A 116 20.27 -10.02 3.09
C SER A 116 20.89 -9.22 4.26
N GLY A 117 20.16 -9.01 5.36
CA GLY A 117 20.66 -8.35 6.57
C GLY A 117 20.76 -6.82 6.51
N LYS A 118 20.27 -6.19 5.43
CA LYS A 118 20.27 -4.71 5.28
C LYS A 118 19.16 -4.02 6.10
N LEU A 119 18.10 -4.75 6.43
CA LEU A 119 17.04 -4.33 7.36
C LEU A 119 17.18 -5.09 8.69
N THR A 120 18.33 -4.96 9.37
CA THR A 120 18.47 -5.51 10.73
C THR A 120 18.00 -4.49 11.76
N SER A 121 16.86 -4.78 12.39
CA SER A 121 16.47 -4.12 13.65
C SER A 121 17.51 -4.50 14.71
N THR A 122 18.20 -3.50 15.25
CA THR A 122 19.05 -3.70 16.43
C THR A 122 18.09 -3.87 17.61
N VAL A 123 17.88 -5.13 18.02
CA VAL A 123 17.23 -5.46 19.30
C VAL A 123 18.20 -5.18 20.43
#